data_AF-A0A430HRD6-F1
#
_entry.id   AF-A0A430HRD6-F1
#
_cell.length_a   1.000
_cell.length_b   1.000
_cell.length_c   1.000
_cell.angle_alpha   90.00
_cell.angle_beta   90.00
_cell.angle_gamma   90.00
#
_symmetry.space_group_name_H-M   'P 1'
#
loop_
_entity.id
_entity.type
_entity.pdbx_description
1 polymer ?
#
loop_
_entity_poly.entity_id
_entity_poly.type
_entity_poly.pdbx_seq_one_letter_code
_entity_poly.pdbx_strand_id
1 'polypeptide(L)'
;MASRVPLPAMLLLAAALALQLGYRWARAPQHGATDRLAQAPPLAVLRLASLGEPVALAKGMTLHAQGRDDANTPLNSIDYLALRSWFERIVDLDPRGQAPLLAASQVYAASSDPARVRIMLDFVYRRFGDDPDRRWPWLAHAALVARHRLHDPALARQYAHAIRTRTGSGVLPAWARQMELLILDDMGEDDSARALIGAMLASGQVGDPRELAFLEKRLHAISARQRQAPP
;
A
#
# COMPACT_ATOMS: atom_id res chain seq x y z
N MET A 1 28.12 -37.51 32.99
CA MET A 1 26.77 -37.94 33.39
C MET A 1 25.84 -37.66 32.22
N ALA A 2 25.43 -38.69 31.48
CA ALA A 2 24.54 -38.54 30.32
C ALA A 2 23.08 -38.45 30.79
N SER A 3 22.44 -37.30 30.56
CA SER A 3 21.05 -37.02 30.89
C SER A 3 20.13 -37.97 30.09
N ARG A 4 19.57 -38.98 30.76
CA ARG A 4 18.56 -39.86 30.16
C ARG A 4 17.28 -39.06 29.94
N VAL A 5 16.99 -38.75 28.69
CA VAL A 5 15.76 -38.07 28.30
C VAL A 5 14.57 -38.96 28.69
N PRO A 6 13.54 -38.44 29.38
CA PRO A 6 12.40 -39.24 29.80
C PRO A 6 11.64 -39.76 28.57
N LEU A 7 11.38 -41.07 28.54
CA LEU A 7 10.59 -41.79 27.53
C LEU A 7 9.30 -41.07 27.08
N PRO A 8 8.48 -40.45 27.96
CA PRO A 8 7.29 -39.71 27.52
C PRO A 8 7.63 -38.48 26.66
N ALA A 9 8.73 -37.78 26.93
CA ALA A 9 9.17 -36.65 26.11
C ALA A 9 9.61 -37.11 24.72
N MET A 10 10.24 -38.28 24.62
CA MET A 10 10.67 -38.87 23.35
C MET A 10 9.46 -39.31 22.51
N LEU A 11 8.42 -39.88 23.14
CA LEU A 11 7.16 -40.22 22.47
C LEU A 11 6.40 -38.99 21.99
N LEU A 12 6.34 -37.93 22.80
CA LEU A 12 5.73 -36.65 22.42
C LEU A 12 6.46 -36.02 21.22
N LEU A 13 7.79 -36.06 21.22
CA LEU A 13 8.61 -35.56 20.13
C LEU A 13 8.40 -36.39 18.85
N ALA A 14 8.34 -37.72 18.96
CA ALA A 14 8.08 -38.60 17.82
C ALA A 14 6.67 -38.38 17.24
N ALA A 15 5.66 -38.19 18.10
CA ALA A 15 4.30 -37.88 17.67
C ALA A 15 4.22 -36.51 16.98
N ALA A 16 4.89 -35.49 17.53
CA ALA A 16 4.98 -34.17 16.91
C ALA A 16 5.73 -34.20 15.58
N LEU A 17 6.79 -35.00 15.47
CA LEU A 17 7.55 -35.19 14.24
C LEU A 17 6.72 -35.93 13.19
N ALA A 18 5.99 -36.97 13.58
CA ALA A 18 5.09 -37.70 12.70
C ALA A 18 3.94 -36.80 12.20
N LEU A 19 3.40 -35.94 13.07
CA LEU A 19 2.40 -34.95 12.69
C LEU A 19 2.99 -33.88 11.76
N GLN A 20 4.22 -33.42 12.01
CA GLN A 20 4.93 -32.51 11.10
C GLN A 20 5.20 -33.15 9.74
N LEU A 21 5.63 -34.41 9.71
CA LEU A 21 5.88 -35.18 8.49
C LEU A 21 4.58 -35.42 7.73
N GLY A 22 3.51 -35.86 8.39
CA GLY A 22 2.19 -36.03 7.80
C GLY A 22 1.61 -34.73 7.25
N TYR A 23 1.78 -33.62 7.98
CA TYR A 23 1.40 -32.29 7.52
C TYR A 23 2.22 -31.82 6.31
N ARG A 24 3.53 -32.08 6.30
CA ARG A 24 4.40 -31.78 5.16
C ARG A 24 4.11 -32.65 3.94
N TRP A 25 3.72 -33.90 4.14
CA TRP A 25 3.29 -34.82 3.08
C TRP A 25 1.93 -34.44 2.52
N ALA A 26 0.98 -34.07 3.37
CA ALA A 26 -0.31 -33.52 2.94
C ALA A 26 -0.15 -32.17 2.21
N ARG A 27 0.93 -31.43 2.50
CA ARG A 27 1.36 -30.23 1.78
C ARG A 27 2.44 -30.48 0.73
N ALA A 28 2.69 -31.74 0.34
CA ALA A 28 3.66 -32.06 -0.70
C ALA A 28 3.37 -31.19 -1.93
N PRO A 29 4.41 -30.59 -2.52
CA PRO A 29 4.23 -29.42 -3.36
C PRO A 29 3.52 -29.85 -4.64
N GLN A 30 2.31 -29.34 -4.83
CA GLN A 30 1.55 -29.47 -6.07
C GLN A 30 2.22 -28.61 -7.16
N HIS A 31 3.39 -29.03 -7.62
CA HIS A 31 4.02 -28.51 -8.84
C HIS A 31 3.24 -29.06 -10.04
N GLY A 32 2.09 -28.45 -10.34
CA GLY A 32 1.30 -28.92 -11.47
C GLY A 32 -0.15 -28.48 -11.46
N ALA A 33 -0.37 -27.17 -11.55
CA ALA A 33 -1.49 -26.54 -12.25
C ALA A 33 -1.53 -25.08 -11.80
N THR A 34 -1.25 -24.13 -12.69
CA THR A 34 -1.67 -22.72 -12.61
C THR A 34 -2.13 -22.30 -11.20
N ASP A 35 -1.17 -21.97 -10.33
CA ASP A 35 -1.38 -21.68 -8.91
C ASP A 35 -2.21 -20.39 -8.79
N ARG A 36 -3.51 -20.52 -9.02
CA ARG A 36 -4.50 -19.52 -8.65
C ARG A 36 -4.34 -19.38 -7.15
N LEU A 37 -3.79 -18.25 -6.71
CA LEU A 37 -3.80 -17.85 -5.31
C LEU A 37 -5.16 -18.25 -4.71
N ALA A 38 -5.15 -19.26 -3.84
CA ALA A 38 -6.36 -19.73 -3.20
C ALA A 38 -7.02 -18.54 -2.49
N GLN A 39 -8.35 -18.44 -2.55
CA GLN A 39 -9.07 -17.35 -1.92
C GLN A 39 -8.67 -17.22 -0.46
N ALA A 40 -8.42 -15.98 -0.02
CA ALA A 40 -7.92 -15.73 1.32
C ALA A 40 -8.89 -16.30 2.37
N PRO A 41 -8.43 -17.12 3.34
CA PRO A 41 -9.29 -17.80 4.30
C PRO A 41 -9.97 -16.82 5.28
N PRO A 42 -11.22 -17.07 5.72
CA PRO A 42 -11.99 -16.14 6.55
C PRO A 42 -11.22 -15.58 7.75
N LEU A 43 -11.44 -14.31 8.11
CA LEU A 43 -10.74 -13.63 9.21
C LEU A 43 -10.94 -14.37 10.55
N ALA A 44 -12.12 -14.96 10.76
CA ALA A 44 -12.40 -15.78 11.93
C ALA A 44 -11.49 -17.02 12.02
N VAL A 45 -11.24 -17.68 10.89
CA VAL A 45 -10.33 -18.85 10.81
C VAL A 45 -8.89 -18.41 11.08
N LEU A 46 -8.48 -17.25 10.54
CA LEU A 46 -7.14 -16.71 10.77
C LEU A 46 -6.91 -16.27 12.22
N ARG A 47 -7.91 -15.68 12.88
CA ARG A 47 -7.85 -15.34 14.31
C ARG A 47 -7.81 -16.57 15.20
N LEU A 48 -8.51 -17.63 14.82
CA LEU A 48 -8.44 -18.92 15.52
C LEU A 48 -7.06 -19.56 15.33
N ALA A 49 -6.54 -19.54 14.11
CA ALA A 49 -5.23 -20.08 13.75
C ALA A 49 -4.06 -19.28 14.33
N SER A 50 -4.25 -17.99 14.61
CA SER A 50 -3.21 -17.16 15.22
C SER A 50 -3.01 -17.44 16.70
N LEU A 51 -3.89 -18.22 17.34
CA LEU A 51 -3.78 -18.64 18.75
C LEU A 51 -3.51 -17.47 19.72
N GLY A 52 -4.07 -16.29 19.43
CA GLY A 52 -3.86 -15.06 20.21
C GLY A 52 -2.74 -14.13 19.73
N GLU A 53 -1.91 -14.55 18.76
CA GLU A 53 -0.78 -13.77 18.21
C GLU A 53 -0.98 -13.42 16.72
N PRO A 54 -1.92 -12.52 16.39
CA PRO A 54 -2.27 -12.19 14.99
C PRO A 54 -1.13 -11.51 14.23
N VAL A 55 -0.25 -10.77 14.92
CA VAL A 55 0.91 -10.07 14.32
C VAL A 55 2.01 -11.06 13.90
N ALA A 56 2.28 -12.09 14.70
CA ALA A 56 3.23 -13.14 14.34
C ALA A 56 2.73 -13.94 13.13
N LEU A 57 1.44 -14.25 13.09
CA LEU A 57 0.80 -14.91 11.96
C LEU A 57 0.84 -14.02 10.69
N ALA A 58 0.56 -12.72 10.80
CA ALA A 58 0.67 -11.76 9.69
C ALA A 58 2.10 -11.69 9.11
N LYS A 59 3.12 -11.64 9.97
CA LYS A 59 4.54 -11.67 9.56
C LYS A 59 4.91 -13.00 8.92
N GLY A 60 4.45 -14.12 9.50
CA GLY A 60 4.64 -15.46 8.93
C GLY A 60 4.00 -15.62 7.55
N MET A 61 2.81 -15.05 7.34
CA MET A 61 2.14 -15.03 6.04
C MET A 61 2.90 -14.18 5.02
N THR A 62 3.48 -13.06 5.45
CA THR A 62 4.31 -12.21 4.59
C THR A 62 5.58 -12.94 4.15
N LEU A 63 6.27 -13.62 5.09
CA LEU A 63 7.44 -14.44 4.78
C LEU A 63 7.08 -15.64 3.90
N HIS A 64 5.92 -16.25 4.12
CA HIS A 64 5.43 -17.36 3.29
C HIS A 64 5.10 -16.90 1.86
N ALA A 65 4.53 -15.71 1.69
CA ALA A 65 4.29 -15.11 0.38
C ALA A 65 5.61 -14.78 -0.34
N GLN A 66 6.59 -14.20 0.37
CA GLN A 66 7.91 -13.90 -0.17
C GLN A 66 8.73 -15.16 -0.50
N GLY A 67 8.63 -16.20 0.31
CA GLY A 67 9.32 -17.48 0.09
C GLY A 67 8.70 -18.33 -1.03
N ARG A 68 7.48 -18.00 -1.48
CA ARG A 68 6.82 -18.60 -2.66
C ARG A 68 7.07 -17.85 -3.95
N ASP A 69 7.75 -16.72 -3.89
CA ASP A 69 8.16 -15.95 -5.07
C ASP A 69 9.33 -16.68 -5.75
N ASP A 70 9.06 -17.86 -6.30
CA ASP A 70 9.93 -18.45 -7.30
C ASP A 70 9.93 -17.48 -8.48
N ALA A 71 11.11 -16.93 -8.79
CA ALA A 71 11.35 -15.86 -9.76
C ALA A 71 10.81 -16.11 -11.19
N ASN A 72 10.22 -17.28 -11.45
CA ASN A 72 9.65 -17.72 -12.72
C ASN A 72 8.11 -17.73 -12.77
N THR A 73 7.40 -17.34 -11.71
CA THR A 73 5.93 -17.21 -11.82
C THR A 73 5.60 -15.92 -12.56
N PRO A 74 5.02 -15.97 -13.77
CA PRO A 74 4.79 -14.75 -14.53
C PRO A 74 3.68 -13.96 -13.81
N LEU A 75 3.95 -12.70 -13.51
CA LEU A 75 3.09 -11.82 -12.69
C LEU A 75 1.66 -11.63 -13.26
N ASN A 76 1.46 -12.06 -14.51
CA ASN A 76 0.20 -12.04 -15.24
C ASN A 76 -0.74 -13.21 -14.88
N SER A 77 -0.25 -14.30 -14.28
CA SER A 77 -1.04 -15.48 -13.90
C SER A 77 -1.64 -15.38 -12.49
N ILE A 78 -1.19 -14.40 -11.71
CA ILE A 78 -1.67 -14.12 -10.35
C ILE A 78 -3.09 -13.54 -10.41
N ASP A 79 -3.99 -14.03 -9.54
CA ASP A 79 -5.30 -13.43 -9.28
C ASP A 79 -5.14 -12.24 -8.31
N TYR A 80 -5.27 -11.02 -8.85
CA TYR A 80 -5.08 -9.78 -8.09
C TYR A 80 -6.23 -9.51 -7.12
N LEU A 81 -7.43 -10.07 -7.35
CA LEU A 81 -8.54 -9.99 -6.41
C LEU A 81 -8.30 -10.91 -5.21
N ALA A 82 -7.77 -12.11 -5.46
CA ALA A 82 -7.32 -12.98 -4.38
C ALA A 82 -6.19 -12.34 -3.58
N LEU A 83 -5.17 -11.79 -4.25
CA LEU A 83 -4.05 -11.10 -3.61
C LEU A 83 -4.49 -9.91 -2.77
N ARG A 84 -5.39 -9.07 -3.30
CA ARG A 84 -6.03 -7.99 -2.53
C ARG A 84 -6.69 -8.53 -1.26
N SER A 85 -7.47 -9.60 -1.38
CA SER A 85 -8.16 -10.21 -0.24
C SER A 85 -7.16 -10.69 0.81
N TRP A 86 -6.01 -11.24 0.39
CA TRP A 86 -4.93 -11.62 1.31
C TRP A 86 -4.33 -10.41 2.02
N PHE A 87 -3.98 -9.34 1.29
CA PHE A 87 -3.46 -8.12 1.90
C PHE A 87 -4.45 -7.47 2.85
N GLU A 88 -5.74 -7.46 2.50
CA GLU A 88 -6.79 -6.99 3.40
C GLU A 88 -6.80 -7.77 4.71
N ARG A 89 -6.73 -9.11 4.65
CA ARG A 89 -6.67 -9.93 5.86
C ARG A 89 -5.41 -9.73 6.69
N ILE A 90 -4.24 -9.53 6.05
CA ILE A 90 -3.00 -9.27 6.78
C ILE A 90 -3.06 -7.94 7.51
N VAL A 91 -3.63 -6.89 6.89
CA VAL A 91 -3.84 -5.59 7.57
C VAL A 91 -4.90 -5.71 8.67
N ASP A 92 -5.95 -6.51 8.49
CA ASP A 92 -6.96 -6.73 9.54
C ASP A 92 -6.40 -7.50 10.75
N LEU A 93 -5.36 -8.31 10.54
CA LEU A 93 -4.63 -9.03 11.60
C LEU A 93 -3.57 -8.15 12.28
N ASP A 94 -2.87 -7.32 11.50
CA ASP A 94 -1.91 -6.34 12.00
C ASP A 94 -2.27 -4.93 11.50
N PRO A 95 -3.17 -4.20 12.20
CA PRO A 95 -3.59 -2.86 11.81
C PRO A 95 -2.45 -1.84 11.80
N ARG A 96 -1.36 -2.11 12.53
CA ARG A 96 -0.17 -1.24 12.58
C ARG A 96 0.86 -1.60 11.52
N GLY A 97 0.72 -2.76 10.88
CA GLY A 97 1.63 -3.30 9.90
C GLY A 97 1.57 -2.54 8.57
N GLN A 98 2.73 -2.05 8.12
CA GLN A 98 2.87 -1.42 6.79
C GLN A 98 3.34 -2.39 5.71
N ALA A 99 3.73 -3.61 6.08
CA ALA A 99 4.25 -4.62 5.16
C ALA A 99 3.30 -4.94 3.98
N PRO A 100 1.96 -5.02 4.16
CA PRO A 100 1.06 -5.23 3.03
C PRO A 100 0.98 -4.06 2.07
N LEU A 101 1.17 -2.82 2.54
CA LEU A 101 1.21 -1.62 1.69
C LEU A 101 2.51 -1.58 0.88
N LEU A 102 3.62 -2.00 1.49
CA LEU A 102 4.90 -2.18 0.79
C LEU A 102 4.82 -3.30 -0.26
N ALA A 103 4.23 -4.45 0.08
CA ALA A 103 4.04 -5.54 -0.87
C ALA A 103 3.12 -5.12 -2.03
N ALA A 104 2.02 -4.41 -1.73
CA ALA A 104 1.16 -3.79 -2.74
C ALA A 104 1.97 -2.87 -3.68
N SER A 105 2.94 -2.13 -3.14
CA SER A 105 3.82 -1.26 -3.92
C SER A 105 4.71 -1.99 -4.92
N GLN A 106 5.25 -3.12 -4.50
CA GLN A 106 6.10 -3.97 -5.34
C GLN A 106 5.26 -4.64 -6.45
N VAL A 107 4.03 -5.05 -6.13
CA VAL A 107 3.14 -5.74 -7.07
C VAL A 107 2.74 -4.85 -8.25
N TYR A 108 2.35 -3.59 -8.04
CA TYR A 108 2.08 -2.71 -9.20
C TYR A 108 3.36 -2.24 -9.89
N ALA A 109 4.51 -2.18 -9.21
CA ALA A 109 5.78 -1.83 -9.83
C ALA A 109 6.19 -2.88 -10.88
N ALA A 110 5.85 -4.15 -10.64
CA ALA A 110 6.14 -5.27 -11.52
C ALA A 110 5.00 -5.60 -12.52
N SER A 111 3.79 -5.06 -12.34
CA SER A 111 2.64 -5.30 -13.24
C SER A 111 2.50 -4.23 -14.33
N SER A 112 2.26 -4.64 -15.57
CA SER A 112 2.03 -3.75 -16.73
C SER A 112 0.54 -3.51 -17.07
N ASP A 113 -0.38 -4.18 -16.38
CA ASP A 113 -1.82 -4.11 -16.65
C ASP A 113 -2.50 -2.98 -15.85
N PRO A 114 -3.05 -1.93 -16.51
CA PRO A 114 -3.69 -0.80 -15.85
C PRO A 114 -4.84 -1.19 -14.90
N ALA A 115 -5.64 -2.20 -15.25
CA ALA A 115 -6.78 -2.62 -14.43
C ALA A 115 -6.33 -3.22 -13.09
N ARG A 116 -5.25 -4.01 -13.13
CA ARG A 116 -4.67 -4.65 -11.95
C ARG A 116 -3.99 -3.65 -11.02
N VAL A 117 -3.28 -2.69 -11.61
CA VAL A 117 -2.70 -1.56 -10.85
C VAL A 117 -3.82 -0.81 -10.13
N ARG A 118 -4.95 -0.54 -10.80
CA ARG A 118 -6.09 0.18 -10.21
C ARG A 118 -6.69 -0.53 -9.00
N ILE A 119 -6.85 -1.86 -9.05
CA ILE A 119 -7.32 -2.68 -7.91
C ILE A 119 -6.42 -2.46 -6.69
N MET A 120 -5.11 -2.39 -6.90
CA MET A 120 -4.14 -2.25 -5.83
C MET A 120 -4.07 -0.81 -5.30
N LEU A 121 -4.19 0.20 -6.16
CA LEU A 121 -4.31 1.59 -5.74
C LEU A 121 -5.58 1.81 -4.90
N ASP A 122 -6.71 1.19 -5.28
CA ASP A 122 -7.94 1.23 -4.49
C ASP A 122 -7.74 0.60 -3.10
N PHE A 123 -6.96 -0.48 -3.00
CA PHE A 123 -6.62 -1.09 -1.71
C PHE A 123 -5.81 -0.11 -0.84
N VAL A 124 -4.77 0.50 -1.39
CA VAL A 124 -3.95 1.51 -0.68
C VAL A 124 -4.80 2.70 -0.24
N TYR A 125 -5.68 3.21 -1.11
CA TYR A 125 -6.55 4.34 -0.79
C TYR A 125 -7.55 4.03 0.33
N ARG A 126 -8.17 2.83 0.33
CA ARG A 126 -9.05 2.41 1.43
C ARG A 126 -8.28 2.34 2.74
N ARG A 127 -7.12 1.67 2.75
CA ARG A 127 -6.30 1.50 3.95
C ARG A 127 -5.71 2.82 4.42
N PHE A 128 -5.42 3.77 3.54
CA PHE A 128 -5.04 5.12 3.95
C PHE A 128 -6.09 5.76 4.86
N GLY A 129 -7.38 5.52 4.61
CA GLY A 129 -8.47 6.06 5.44
C GLY A 129 -8.45 5.60 6.90
N ASP A 130 -7.86 4.44 7.21
CA ASP A 130 -7.82 3.92 8.59
C ASP A 130 -6.77 4.64 9.45
N ASP A 131 -5.64 5.06 8.86
CA ASP A 131 -4.53 5.73 9.54
C ASP A 131 -3.79 6.68 8.58
N PRO A 132 -4.37 7.87 8.29
CA PRO A 132 -3.82 8.81 7.32
C PRO A 132 -2.40 9.27 7.66
N ASP A 133 -2.16 9.57 8.94
CA ASP A 133 -0.89 10.11 9.45
C ASP A 133 0.29 9.15 9.28
N ARG A 134 0.07 7.84 9.33
CA ARG A 134 1.15 6.86 9.07
C ARG A 134 1.21 6.37 7.63
N ARG A 135 0.07 6.37 6.93
CA ARG A 135 -0.06 5.72 5.61
C ARG A 135 0.03 6.69 4.45
N TRP A 136 0.15 7.99 4.69
CA TRP A 136 0.33 9.00 3.63
C TRP A 136 1.45 8.70 2.62
N PRO A 137 2.63 8.12 2.99
CA PRO A 137 3.69 7.88 2.00
C PRO A 137 3.26 6.87 0.93
N TRP A 138 2.46 5.87 1.33
CA TRP A 138 1.93 4.86 0.43
C TRP A 138 0.92 5.47 -0.54
N LEU A 139 0.06 6.36 -0.06
CA LEU A 139 -0.88 7.07 -0.92
C LEU A 139 -0.17 8.08 -1.83
N ALA A 140 0.92 8.70 -1.36
CA ALA A 140 1.73 9.60 -2.19
C ALA A 140 2.38 8.85 -3.35
N HIS A 141 2.93 7.67 -3.08
CA HIS A 141 3.45 6.80 -4.12
C HIS A 141 2.33 6.35 -5.08
N ALA A 142 1.16 5.98 -4.55
CA ALA A 142 -0.01 5.62 -5.36
C ALA A 142 -0.46 6.77 -6.30
N ALA A 143 -0.41 8.02 -5.84
CA ALA A 143 -0.69 9.20 -6.66
C ALA A 143 0.31 9.35 -7.81
N LEU A 144 1.60 9.13 -7.54
CA LEU A 144 2.65 9.16 -8.56
C LEU A 144 2.46 8.06 -9.61
N VAL A 145 2.10 6.85 -9.19
CA VAL A 145 1.80 5.73 -10.09
C VAL A 145 0.57 6.01 -10.95
N ALA A 146 -0.49 6.56 -10.35
CA ALA A 146 -1.68 6.99 -11.09
C ALA A 146 -1.33 8.01 -12.18
N ARG A 147 -0.47 8.99 -11.86
CA ARG A 147 0.00 10.01 -12.81
C ARG A 147 0.84 9.41 -13.94
N HIS A 148 1.86 8.60 -13.63
CA HIS A 148 2.87 8.21 -14.62
C HIS A 148 2.61 6.88 -15.33
N ARG A 149 1.92 5.93 -14.70
CA ARG A 149 1.64 4.61 -15.31
C ARG A 149 0.22 4.48 -15.80
N LEU A 150 -0.75 4.97 -15.03
CA LEU A 150 -2.15 4.94 -15.46
C LEU A 150 -2.51 6.12 -16.36
N HIS A 151 -1.65 7.15 -16.42
CA HIS A 151 -1.92 8.41 -17.11
C HIS A 151 -3.27 9.01 -16.70
N ASP A 152 -3.63 8.84 -15.42
CA ASP A 152 -4.89 9.32 -14.85
C ASP A 152 -4.60 10.44 -13.84
N PRO A 153 -4.51 11.69 -14.32
CA PRO A 153 -4.21 12.83 -13.46
C PRO A 153 -5.36 13.15 -12.50
N ALA A 154 -6.61 12.80 -12.84
CA ALA A 154 -7.76 12.99 -11.96
C ALA A 154 -7.66 12.09 -10.73
N LEU A 155 -7.30 10.82 -10.92
CA LEU A 155 -7.05 9.88 -9.82
C LEU A 155 -5.84 10.32 -8.96
N ALA A 156 -4.77 10.78 -9.61
CA ALA A 156 -3.61 11.32 -8.90
C ALA A 156 -3.98 12.53 -8.02
N ARG A 157 -4.78 13.47 -8.56
CA ARG A 157 -5.30 14.63 -7.83
C ARG A 157 -6.17 14.19 -6.65
N GLN A 158 -7.06 13.21 -6.84
CA GLN A 158 -7.91 12.68 -5.77
C GLN A 158 -7.07 12.17 -4.59
N TYR A 159 -5.99 11.43 -4.86
CA TYR A 159 -5.09 10.93 -3.84
C TYR A 159 -4.30 12.05 -3.16
N ALA A 160 -3.78 13.01 -3.93
CA ALA A 160 -3.07 14.17 -3.37
C ALA A 160 -3.98 15.03 -2.48
N HIS A 161 -5.22 15.24 -2.90
CA HIS A 161 -6.24 15.94 -2.13
C HIS A 161 -6.57 15.22 -0.82
N ALA A 162 -6.74 13.89 -0.88
CA ALA A 162 -7.00 13.08 0.30
C ALA A 162 -5.83 13.14 1.32
N ILE A 163 -4.58 13.13 0.85
CA ILE A 163 -3.41 13.31 1.71
C ILE A 163 -3.49 14.66 2.42
N ARG A 164 -3.69 15.76 1.68
CA ARG A 164 -3.70 17.10 2.27
C ARG A 164 -4.85 17.31 3.27
N THR A 165 -6.03 16.76 2.97
CA THR A 165 -7.24 17.02 3.77
C THR A 165 -7.42 16.08 4.96
N ARG A 166 -6.90 14.85 4.89
CA ARG A 166 -7.10 13.83 5.93
C ARG A 166 -5.88 13.60 6.83
N THR A 167 -4.72 14.14 6.46
CA THR A 167 -3.48 14.01 7.25
C THR A 167 -3.22 15.30 8.02
N GLY A 168 -2.72 15.19 9.25
CA GLY A 168 -2.33 16.35 10.03
C GLY A 168 -1.25 17.19 9.34
N SER A 169 -1.42 18.51 9.30
CA SER A 169 -0.48 19.44 8.65
C SER A 169 0.94 19.40 9.24
N GLY A 170 1.07 19.04 10.52
CA GLY A 170 2.36 18.85 11.21
C GLY A 170 3.07 17.53 10.89
N VAL A 171 2.38 16.56 10.27
CA VAL A 171 2.95 15.27 9.87
C VAL A 171 3.45 15.31 8.43
N LEU A 172 2.80 16.09 7.58
CA LEU A 172 3.14 16.16 6.16
C LEU A 172 4.37 17.04 5.89
N PRO A 173 5.36 16.56 5.13
CA PRO A 173 6.41 17.43 4.60
C PRO A 173 5.85 18.40 3.55
N ALA A 174 6.56 19.53 3.34
CA ALA A 174 6.12 20.59 2.43
C ALA A 174 5.79 20.09 1.01
N TRP A 175 6.65 19.24 0.45
CA TRP A 175 6.43 18.67 -0.89
C TRP A 175 5.13 17.85 -0.99
N ALA A 176 4.74 17.14 0.08
CA ALA A 176 3.52 16.32 0.08
C ALA A 176 2.27 17.20 0.17
N ARG A 177 2.34 18.32 0.91
CA ARG A 177 1.27 19.33 0.96
C ARG A 177 1.07 20.00 -0.41
N GLN A 178 2.15 20.22 -1.14
CA GLN A 178 2.17 20.87 -2.46
C GLN A 178 1.90 19.90 -3.62
N MET A 179 1.78 18.60 -3.36
CA MET A 179 1.62 17.60 -4.43
C MET A 179 0.32 17.79 -5.23
N GLU A 180 -0.78 18.16 -4.56
CA GLU A 180 -2.05 18.48 -5.24
C GLU A 180 -1.88 19.67 -6.19
N LEU A 181 -1.13 20.69 -5.76
CA LEU A 181 -0.85 21.87 -6.58
C LEU A 181 -0.02 21.53 -7.82
N LEU A 182 0.99 20.66 -7.68
CA LEU A 182 1.80 20.20 -8.80
C LEU A 182 0.95 19.47 -9.85
N ILE A 183 0.05 18.59 -9.41
CA ILE A 183 -0.82 17.82 -10.30
C ILE A 183 -1.83 18.75 -10.99
N LEU A 184 -2.39 19.74 -10.29
CA LEU A 184 -3.30 20.73 -10.88
C LEU A 184 -2.63 21.55 -11.98
N ASP A 185 -1.40 21.98 -11.77
CA ASP A 185 -0.61 22.73 -12.75
C ASP A 185 -0.36 21.87 -14.01
N ASP A 186 -0.02 20.59 -13.84
CA ASP A 186 0.14 19.65 -14.96
C ASP A 186 -1.16 19.40 -15.73
N MET A 187 -2.31 19.48 -15.06
CA MET A 187 -3.63 19.35 -15.67
C MET A 187 -4.05 20.60 -16.44
N GLY A 188 -3.33 21.72 -16.31
CA GLY A 188 -3.75 23.02 -16.84
C GLY A 188 -4.92 23.65 -16.07
N GLU A 189 -5.23 23.14 -14.87
CA GLU A 189 -6.34 23.56 -14.03
C GLU A 189 -5.96 24.81 -13.22
N ASP A 190 -5.63 25.89 -13.93
CA ASP A 190 -5.03 27.11 -13.40
C ASP A 190 -5.92 27.80 -12.34
N ASP A 191 -7.24 27.78 -12.50
CA ASP A 191 -8.18 28.34 -11.52
C ASP A 191 -8.22 27.52 -10.22
N SER A 192 -8.23 26.19 -10.33
CA SER A 192 -8.15 25.30 -9.18
C SER A 192 -6.81 25.45 -8.45
N ALA A 193 -5.71 25.57 -9.20
CA ALA A 193 -4.37 25.78 -8.66
C ALA A 193 -4.28 27.11 -7.89
N ARG A 194 -4.83 28.20 -8.45
CA ARG A 194 -4.91 29.50 -7.78
C ARG A 194 -5.70 29.42 -6.48
N ALA A 195 -6.89 28.83 -6.52
CA ALA A 195 -7.74 28.70 -5.34
C ALA A 195 -7.03 27.91 -4.23
N LEU A 196 -6.31 26.85 -4.60
CA LEU A 196 -5.54 26.05 -3.65
C LEU A 196 -4.36 26.85 -3.05
N ILE A 197 -3.61 27.60 -3.85
CA ILE A 197 -2.53 28.46 -3.35
C ILE A 197 -3.09 29.47 -2.34
N GLY A 198 -4.21 30.14 -2.68
CA GLY A 198 -4.89 31.08 -1.79
C GLY A 198 -5.29 30.44 -0.45
N ALA A 199 -5.86 29.23 -0.49
CA ALA A 199 -6.23 28.49 0.71
C ALA A 199 -5.01 28.11 1.56
N MET A 200 -3.89 27.71 0.94
CA MET A 200 -2.65 27.37 1.66
C MET A 200 -2.05 28.61 2.35
N LEU A 201 -2.03 29.75 1.67
CA LEU A 201 -1.56 31.02 2.24
C LEU A 201 -2.46 31.50 3.40
N ALA A 202 -3.79 31.43 3.23
CA ALA A 202 -4.75 31.82 4.27
C ALA A 202 -4.72 30.91 5.50
N SER A 203 -4.43 29.62 5.31
CA SER A 203 -4.39 28.63 6.40
C SER A 203 -3.20 28.79 7.35
N GLY A 204 -2.19 29.60 7.01
CA GLY A 204 -0.96 29.76 7.81
C GLY A 204 -0.13 28.48 7.93
N GLN A 205 -0.47 27.42 7.19
CA GLN A 205 0.26 26.15 7.20
C GLN A 205 1.63 26.22 6.51
N VAL A 206 1.88 27.33 5.81
CA VAL A 206 3.14 27.64 5.12
C VAL A 206 3.94 28.61 5.97
N GLY A 207 4.82 28.07 6.82
CA GLY A 207 5.63 28.88 7.74
C GLY A 207 7.01 29.28 7.20
N ASP A 208 7.52 28.59 6.18
CA ASP A 208 8.85 28.87 5.61
C ASP A 208 8.77 30.03 4.59
N PRO A 209 9.53 31.13 4.78
CA PRO A 209 9.61 32.23 3.82
C PRO A 209 9.94 31.78 2.38
N ARG A 210 10.72 30.71 2.21
CA ARG A 210 11.03 30.15 0.88
C ARG A 210 9.83 29.47 0.25
N GLU A 211 9.02 28.79 1.06
CA GLU A 211 7.79 28.13 0.60
C GLU A 211 6.76 29.18 0.17
N LEU A 212 6.64 30.29 0.92
CA LEU A 212 5.80 31.43 0.55
C LEU A 212 6.24 32.05 -0.79
N ALA A 213 7.53 32.37 -0.94
CA ALA A 213 8.05 32.96 -2.17
C ALA A 213 7.85 32.03 -3.39
N PHE A 214 7.94 30.71 -3.20
CA PHE A 214 7.66 29.73 -4.25
C PHE A 214 6.18 29.76 -4.67
N LEU A 215 5.26 29.77 -3.71
CA LEU A 215 3.81 29.81 -3.97
C LEU A 215 3.39 31.12 -4.65
N GLU A 216 3.93 32.27 -4.21
CA GLU A 216 3.71 33.58 -4.83
C GLU A 216 4.22 33.62 -6.26
N LYS A 217 5.46 33.17 -6.51
CA LYS A 217 6.03 33.08 -7.87
C LYS A 217 5.15 32.23 -8.78
N ARG A 218 4.59 31.14 -8.27
CA ARG A 218 3.72 30.24 -9.04
C ARG A 218 2.36 30.88 -9.32
N LEU A 219 1.78 31.58 -8.35
CA LEU A 219 0.54 32.35 -8.52
C LEU A 219 0.69 33.42 -9.62
N HIS A 220 1.84 34.10 -9.67
CA HIS A 220 2.15 35.05 -10.73
C HIS A 220 2.24 34.37 -12.11
N ALA A 221 2.89 33.20 -12.20
CA ALA A 221 3.01 32.44 -13.45
C ALA A 221 1.64 32.00 -13.99
N ILE A 222 0.78 31.44 -13.13
CA ILE A 222 -0.61 31.06 -13.46
C ILE A 222 -1.38 32.27 -13.99
N SER A 223 -1.27 33.41 -13.28
CA SER A 223 -1.97 34.64 -13.66
C SER A 223 -1.47 35.25 -14.98
N ALA A 224 -0.19 35.05 -15.31
CA ALA A 224 0.37 35.48 -16.60
C ALA A 224 -0.14 34.60 -17.75
N ARG A 225 -0.20 33.27 -17.56
CA ARG A 225 -0.74 32.34 -18.57
C ARG A 225 -2.20 32.63 -18.88
N GLN A 226 -3.03 32.85 -17.87
CA GLN A 226 -4.44 33.18 -18.07
C GLN A 226 -4.67 34.49 -18.82
N ARG A 227 -3.81 35.50 -18.65
CA ARG A 227 -3.89 36.75 -19.43
C ARG A 227 -3.49 36.57 -20.90
N GLN A 228 -2.77 35.50 -21.22
CA GLN A 228 -2.29 35.19 -22.57
C GLN A 228 -3.19 34.18 -23.31
N ALA A 229 -4.08 33.48 -22.60
CA ALA A 229 -5.05 32.59 -23.21
C ALA A 229 -6.13 33.42 -23.96
N PRO A 230 -6.32 33.23 -25.28
CA PRO A 230 -7.40 33.88 -26.02
C PRO A 230 -8.78 33.38 -25.55
N PRO A 231 -9.84 34.19 -25.71
CA PRO A 231 -11.20 33.85 -25.29
C PRO A 231 -11.80 32.64 -26.03
#